data_AF-A0A1T4RVY5-F1
#
_entry.id   AF-A0A1T4RVY5-F1
#
_cell.length_a   1.000
_cell.length_b   1.000
_cell.length_c   1.000
_cell.angle_alpha   90.00
_cell.angle_beta   90.00
_cell.angle_gamma   90.00
#
_symmetry.space_group_name_H-M   'P 1'
#
loop_
_entity.id
_entity.type
_entity.pdbx_description
1 polymer ?
#
loop_
_entity_poly.entity_id
_entity_poly.type
_entity_poly.pdbx_seq_one_letter_code
_entity_poly.pdbx_strand_id
1 'polypeptide(L)'
;MPQFRVQDILDILIMSILIYQLYSWFRKSRAIQVMAGLGTITAIYFVTRQTGLHMTSWVLQQLGTVIIVVIVVIFQNEIRQTLYRFSKLRELVGADSKQHCSGPNTIADSAFALAKARCGAIIVFQRADQLDDHLSNGTQLEALVSAPLLSSIFQDGTPLHDGAVLIRDERIVQAACLLPLSDAQHLPQQYGTRHRAALGLTERTDAIVLVVSEERGEVSLAERGELTVFQTAEHLKRKLEALFTPEDQQQKRTLARRIFSDLLPKSAILLGVTVIWLLLSARQGEVAIVPVPLTFHGLPEGMTLTRVSPEEVTVRLRSNSGLTPSPRLLDLTADLDLGSVQEGHNTLRVSLSHVRVPSGMTVVGIEPTSVKIVVKAPQKPK
;
A
#
# COMPACT_ATOMS: atom_id res chain seq x y z
N MET A 1 -9.75 -10.10 -33.29
CA MET A 1 -8.96 -10.39 -32.07
C MET A 1 -9.19 -9.24 -31.11
N PRO A 2 -9.50 -9.48 -29.82
CA PRO A 2 -9.72 -8.39 -28.87
C PRO A 2 -8.52 -7.46 -28.91
N GLN A 3 -8.77 -6.17 -29.14
CA GLN A 3 -7.70 -5.18 -29.19
C GLN A 3 -7.17 -5.03 -27.77
N PHE A 4 -6.12 -5.78 -27.42
CA PHE A 4 -5.39 -5.62 -26.16
C PHE A 4 -4.94 -4.17 -26.06
N ARG A 5 -5.60 -3.39 -25.19
CA ARG A 5 -5.18 -2.02 -24.93
C ARG A 5 -3.98 -2.11 -24.01
N VAL A 6 -2.96 -1.29 -24.24
CA VAL A 6 -1.81 -1.18 -23.33
C VAL A 6 -2.26 -0.82 -21.91
N GLN A 7 -3.43 -0.17 -21.80
CA GLN A 7 -4.14 0.10 -20.55
C GLN A 7 -4.49 -1.18 -19.78
N ASP A 8 -4.89 -2.27 -20.45
CA ASP A 8 -5.25 -3.53 -19.80
C ASP A 8 -4.02 -4.19 -19.16
N ILE A 9 -2.88 -4.15 -19.85
CA ILE A 9 -1.60 -4.67 -19.34
C ILE A 9 -1.15 -3.83 -18.14
N LEU A 10 -1.29 -2.51 -18.23
CA LEU A 10 -0.95 -1.60 -17.15
C LEU A 10 -1.83 -1.83 -15.92
N ASP A 11 -3.13 -2.06 -16.11
CA ASP A 11 -4.07 -2.31 -15.03
C ASP A 11 -3.80 -3.65 -14.32
N ILE A 12 -3.52 -4.71 -15.09
CA ILE A 12 -3.10 -6.02 -14.53
C ILE A 12 -1.79 -5.88 -13.73
N LEU A 13 -0.82 -5.13 -14.26
CA LEU A 13 0.46 -4.91 -13.58
C LEU A 13 0.27 -4.13 -12.27
N ILE A 14 -0.48 -3.03 -12.31
CA ILE A 14 -0.76 -2.20 -11.13
C ILE A 14 -1.52 -3.01 -10.08
N MET A 15 -2.59 -3.71 -10.47
CA MET A 15 -3.37 -4.55 -9.55
C MET A 15 -2.56 -5.70 -8.97
N SER A 16 -1.68 -6.32 -9.76
CA SER A 16 -0.79 -7.38 -9.29
C SER A 16 0.21 -6.85 -8.25
N ILE A 17 0.81 -5.67 -8.49
CA ILE A 17 1.70 -5.01 -7.54
C ILE A 17 0.94 -4.65 -6.26
N LEU A 18 -0.26 -4.08 -6.37
CA LEU A 18 -1.06 -3.63 -5.23
C LEU A 18 -1.49 -4.81 -4.36
N ILE A 19 -1.97 -5.91 -4.96
CA ILE A 19 -2.32 -7.13 -4.24
C ILE A 19 -1.09 -7.81 -3.64
N TYR A 20 0.05 -7.82 -4.35
CA TYR A 20 1.29 -8.35 -3.78
C TYR A 20 1.77 -7.53 -2.58
N GLN A 21 1.68 -6.20 -2.66
CA GLN A 21 2.07 -5.31 -1.57
C GLN A 21 1.14 -5.51 -0.36
N LEU A 22 -0.16 -5.66 -0.59
CA LEU A 22 -1.13 -6.02 0.43
C LEU A 22 -0.78 -7.38 1.06
N TYR A 23 -0.60 -8.42 0.26
CA TYR A 23 -0.21 -9.77 0.71
C TYR A 23 1.09 -9.76 1.52
N SER A 24 2.12 -9.06 1.05
CA SER A 24 3.42 -8.98 1.74
C SER A 24 3.31 -8.29 3.09
N TRP A 25 2.38 -7.36 3.25
CA TRP A 25 2.11 -6.70 4.53
C TRP A 25 1.50 -7.66 5.55
N PHE A 26 0.71 -8.64 5.09
CA PHE A 26 0.09 -9.65 5.94
C PHE A 26 0.92 -10.92 6.13
N ARG A 27 1.91 -11.24 5.27
CA ARG A 27 2.71 -12.49 5.28
C ARG A 27 3.36 -12.83 6.62
N LYS A 28 3.71 -11.83 7.43
CA LYS A 28 4.38 -12.01 8.72
C LYS A 28 3.43 -11.99 9.93
N SER A 29 2.13 -11.82 9.72
CA SER A 29 1.14 -11.68 10.80
C SER A 29 0.29 -12.94 10.96
N ARG A 30 -0.11 -13.24 12.20
CA ARG A 30 -1.17 -14.22 12.53
C ARG A 30 -2.48 -13.92 11.78
N ALA A 31 -2.64 -12.71 11.23
CA ALA A 31 -3.75 -12.28 10.39
C ALA A 31 -4.03 -13.22 9.20
N ILE A 32 -3.01 -13.85 8.58
CA ILE A 32 -3.25 -14.76 7.44
C ILE A 32 -4.02 -16.01 7.85
N GLN A 33 -3.71 -16.60 9.01
CA GLN A 33 -4.43 -17.77 9.50
C GLN A 33 -5.90 -17.43 9.77
N VAL A 34 -6.15 -16.23 10.30
CA VAL A 34 -7.50 -15.73 10.58
C VAL A 34 -8.26 -15.41 9.30
N MET A 35 -7.62 -14.77 8.31
CA MET A 35 -8.20 -14.50 7.00
C MET A 35 -8.52 -15.80 6.23
N ALA A 36 -7.63 -16.80 6.29
CA ALA A 36 -7.88 -18.11 5.69
C ALA A 36 -9.05 -18.85 6.37
N GLY A 37 -9.13 -18.78 7.70
CA GLY A 37 -10.25 -19.31 8.48
C GLY A 37 -11.58 -18.64 8.13
N LEU A 38 -11.60 -17.30 8.09
CA LEU A 38 -12.79 -16.52 7.71
C LEU A 38 -13.21 -16.82 6.28
N GLY A 39 -12.26 -16.87 5.34
CA GLY A 39 -12.51 -17.21 3.94
C GLY A 39 -13.09 -18.61 3.77
N THR A 40 -12.63 -19.59 4.57
CA THR A 40 -13.19 -20.95 4.58
C THR A 40 -14.65 -20.94 5.04
N ILE A 41 -14.98 -20.21 6.11
CA ILE A 41 -16.36 -20.08 6.59
C ILE A 41 -17.24 -19.39 5.53
N THR A 42 -16.74 -18.33 4.88
CA THR A 42 -17.46 -17.65 3.80
C THR A 42 -17.70 -18.58 2.60
N ALA A 43 -16.72 -19.41 2.23
CA ALA A 43 -16.88 -20.39 1.16
C ALA A 43 -17.94 -21.44 1.50
N ILE A 44 -17.93 -21.99 2.72
CA ILE A 44 -18.95 -22.94 3.20
C ILE A 44 -20.33 -22.28 3.23
N TYR A 45 -20.43 -21.02 3.67
CA TYR A 45 -21.68 -20.24 3.64
C TYR A 45 -22.20 -20.08 2.21
N PHE A 46 -21.33 -19.77 1.25
CA PHE A 46 -21.72 -19.64 -0.15
C PHE A 46 -22.24 -20.96 -0.74
N VAL A 47 -21.53 -22.06 -0.48
CA VAL A 47 -21.94 -23.40 -0.92
C VAL A 47 -23.29 -23.80 -0.32
N THR A 48 -23.46 -23.66 1.00
CA THR A 48 -24.70 -24.02 1.69
C THR A 48 -25.89 -23.16 1.25
N ARG A 49 -25.66 -21.89 0.94
CA ARG A 49 -26.68 -21.01 0.36
C ARG A 49 -27.07 -21.46 -1.05
N GLN A 50 -26.10 -21.85 -1.87
CA GLN A 50 -26.34 -22.31 -3.25
C GLN A 50 -27.10 -23.66 -3.28
N THR A 51 -26.84 -24.55 -2.32
CA THR A 51 -27.53 -25.84 -2.18
C THR A 51 -28.89 -25.75 -1.49
N GLY A 52 -29.34 -24.56 -1.10
CA GLY A 52 -30.64 -24.35 -0.47
C GLY A 52 -30.74 -24.77 1.00
N LEU A 53 -29.61 -24.98 1.70
CA LEU A 53 -29.60 -25.36 3.13
C LEU A 53 -29.89 -24.14 4.02
N HIS A 54 -31.17 -23.78 4.16
CA HIS A 54 -31.59 -22.57 4.86
C HIS A 54 -31.12 -22.52 6.32
N MET A 55 -31.34 -23.58 7.10
CA MET A 55 -30.94 -23.62 8.52
C MET A 55 -29.43 -23.47 8.70
N THR A 56 -28.64 -24.22 7.93
CA THR A 56 -27.18 -24.16 8.00
C THR A 56 -26.66 -22.79 7.60
N SER A 57 -27.21 -22.18 6.54
CA SER A 57 -26.83 -20.83 6.11
C SER A 57 -27.16 -19.76 7.16
N TRP A 58 -28.31 -19.89 7.84
CA TRP A 58 -28.70 -18.99 8.92
C TRP A 58 -27.77 -19.11 10.13
N VAL A 59 -27.44 -20.34 10.56
CA VAL A 59 -26.50 -20.58 11.66
C VAL A 59 -25.10 -20.04 11.33
N LEU A 60 -24.59 -20.29 10.11
CA LEU A 60 -23.30 -19.77 9.68
C LEU A 60 -23.26 -18.24 9.66
N GLN A 61 -24.36 -17.58 9.30
CA GLN A 61 -24.46 -16.13 9.34
C GLN A 61 -24.36 -15.57 10.77
N GLN A 62 -25.05 -16.20 11.73
CA GLN A 62 -24.97 -15.80 13.14
C GLN A 62 -23.57 -16.04 13.71
N LEU A 63 -22.98 -17.21 13.46
CA LEU A 63 -21.61 -17.52 13.85
C LEU A 63 -20.60 -16.55 13.23
N GLY A 64 -20.76 -16.21 11.95
CA GLY A 64 -19.91 -15.23 11.26
C GLY A 64 -19.92 -13.86 11.94
N THR A 65 -21.08 -13.41 12.42
CA THR A 65 -21.21 -12.13 13.12
C THR A 65 -20.44 -12.14 14.45
N VAL A 66 -20.58 -13.21 15.24
CA VAL A 66 -19.85 -13.37 16.51
C VAL A 66 -18.33 -13.44 16.27
N ILE A 67 -17.90 -14.18 15.25
CA ILE A 67 -16.48 -14.32 14.89
C ILE A 67 -15.88 -12.95 14.51
N ILE A 68 -16.58 -12.13 13.73
CA ILE A 68 -16.10 -10.78 13.38
C ILE A 68 -15.87 -9.93 14.63
N VAL A 69 -16.79 -9.96 15.60
CA VAL A 69 -16.63 -9.21 16.86
C VAL A 69 -15.41 -9.69 17.64
N VAL A 70 -15.25 -11.01 17.80
CA VAL A 70 -14.10 -11.61 18.49
C VAL A 70 -12.79 -11.25 17.80
N ILE A 71 -12.75 -11.26 16.46
CA ILE A 71 -11.58 -10.83 15.68
C ILE A 71 -11.26 -9.37 15.97
N VAL A 72 -12.23 -8.46 15.93
CA VAL A 72 -11.97 -7.04 16.21
C VAL A 72 -11.39 -6.84 17.62
N VAL A 73 -11.89 -7.57 18.61
CA VAL A 73 -11.39 -7.50 19.99
C VAL A 73 -9.96 -8.05 20.10
N ILE A 74 -9.67 -9.18 19.45
CA ILE A 74 -8.32 -9.78 19.49
C ILE A 74 -7.32 -8.89 18.73
N PHE A 75 -7.71 -8.37 17.56
CA PHE A 75 -6.85 -7.57 16.68
C PHE A 75 -6.81 -6.07 17.03
N GLN A 76 -7.43 -5.65 18.14
CA GLN A 76 -7.47 -4.25 18.53
C GLN A 76 -6.07 -3.64 18.66
N ASN A 77 -5.09 -4.42 19.12
CA ASN A 77 -3.72 -3.98 19.36
C ASN A 77 -2.95 -3.84 18.03
N GLU A 78 -3.14 -4.75 17.10
CA GLU A 78 -2.51 -4.78 15.78
C GLU A 78 -3.01 -3.61 14.92
N ILE A 79 -4.32 -3.30 14.97
CA ILE A 79 -4.91 -2.13 14.31
C ILE A 79 -4.27 -0.85 14.87
N ARG A 80 -4.16 -0.75 16.20
CA ARG A 80 -3.52 0.39 16.88
C ARG A 80 -2.06 0.56 16.46
N GLN A 81 -1.27 -0.52 16.47
CA GLN A 81 0.14 -0.50 16.06
C GLN A 81 0.31 -0.11 14.58
N THR A 82 -0.56 -0.60 13.71
CA THR A 82 -0.51 -0.29 12.27
C THR A 82 -0.85 1.17 11.99
N LEU A 83 -1.85 1.73 12.68
CA LEU A 83 -2.18 3.17 12.61
C LEU A 83 -1.04 4.05 13.12
N TYR A 84 -0.36 3.63 14.19
CA TYR A 84 0.81 4.33 14.70
C TYR A 84 1.97 4.34 13.69
N ARG A 85 2.22 3.22 13.00
CA ARG A 85 3.20 3.13 11.90
C ARG A 85 2.82 4.03 10.72
N PHE A 86 1.54 4.15 10.40
CA PHE A 86 1.05 5.09 9.37
C PHE A 86 1.22 6.56 9.76
N SER A 87 1.20 6.91 11.04
CA SER A 87 1.51 8.27 11.51
C SER A 87 2.95 8.68 11.17
N LYS A 88 3.91 7.74 11.19
CA LYS A 88 5.31 7.98 10.80
C LYS A 88 5.53 8.19 9.30
N LEU A 89 4.59 7.78 8.44
CA LEU A 89 4.63 8.15 7.02
C LEU A 89 4.41 9.67 6.81
N ARG A 90 3.90 10.40 7.81
CA ARG A 90 3.86 11.87 7.79
C ARG A 90 5.25 12.50 8.02
N GLU A 91 6.15 11.82 8.75
CA GLU A 91 7.55 12.25 8.91
C GLU A 91 8.37 12.03 7.63
N LEU A 92 8.06 11.00 6.84
CA LEU A 92 8.69 10.76 5.53
C LEU A 92 8.34 11.81 4.46
N VAL A 93 7.28 12.60 4.67
CA VAL A 93 6.87 13.72 3.79
C VAL A 93 7.40 15.06 4.33
N GLY A 94 8.04 15.07 5.51
CA GLY A 94 8.79 16.21 6.03
C GLY A 94 10.20 16.25 5.43
N ALA A 95 10.33 17.00 4.33
CA ALA A 95 11.59 17.20 3.63
C ALA A 95 12.67 17.91 4.49
N ASP A 96 13.90 17.51 4.21
CA ASP A 96 15.18 18.19 4.44
C ASP A 96 15.60 18.55 5.87
N SER A 97 16.46 17.69 6.41
CA SER A 97 17.74 18.20 6.93
C SER A 97 18.86 17.24 6.54
N LYS A 98 19.54 17.57 5.43
CA LYS A 98 20.94 17.20 5.22
C LYS A 98 21.79 17.92 6.28
N GLN A 99 21.67 17.51 7.53
CA GLN A 99 22.71 17.71 8.50
C GLN A 99 23.48 16.40 8.52
N HIS A 100 24.69 16.39 7.95
CA HIS A 100 25.66 15.34 8.20
C HIS A 100 25.93 15.35 9.70
N CYS A 101 25.12 14.62 10.45
CA CYS A 101 25.27 14.55 11.87
C CYS A 101 26.41 13.61 12.17
N SER A 102 27.32 14.13 12.98
CA SER A 102 28.47 13.44 13.53
C SER A 102 28.04 12.44 14.62
N GLY A 103 26.88 11.77 14.48
CA GLY A 103 26.28 10.90 15.50
C GLY A 103 27.29 9.89 16.07
N PRO A 104 27.92 9.04 15.23
CA PRO A 104 28.92 8.06 15.68
C PRO A 104 30.13 8.72 16.34
N ASN A 105 30.57 9.87 15.83
CA ASN A 105 31.72 10.60 16.36
C ASN A 105 31.43 11.18 17.74
N THR A 106 30.31 11.88 17.90
CA THR A 106 29.86 12.47 19.17
C THR A 106 29.65 11.38 20.21
N ILE A 107 29.05 10.25 19.85
CA ILE A 107 28.84 9.11 20.75
C ILE A 107 30.17 8.54 21.23
N ALA A 108 31.09 8.26 20.31
CA ALA A 108 32.39 7.69 20.66
C ALA A 108 33.19 8.64 21.56
N ASP A 109 33.25 9.93 21.21
CA ASP A 109 33.96 10.93 22.02
C ASP A 109 33.32 11.07 23.41
N SER A 110 31.99 11.05 23.49
CA SER A 110 31.25 11.10 24.77
C SER A 110 31.49 9.86 25.61
N ALA A 111 31.52 8.67 25.01
CA ALA A 111 31.77 7.43 25.73
C ALA A 111 33.18 7.41 26.34
N PHE A 112 34.19 7.86 25.60
CA PHE A 112 35.56 7.97 26.13
C PHE A 112 35.69 9.11 27.16
N ALA A 113 34.92 10.19 27.06
CA ALA A 113 34.86 11.21 28.09
C ALA A 113 34.23 10.68 29.40
N LEU A 114 33.13 9.94 29.30
CA LEU A 114 32.48 9.26 30.43
C LEU A 114 33.42 8.23 31.07
N ALA A 115 34.14 7.47 30.26
CA ALA A 115 35.13 6.50 30.71
C ALA A 115 36.27 7.15 31.51
N LYS A 116 36.80 8.28 31.02
CA LYS A 116 37.81 9.08 31.75
C LYS A 116 37.28 9.61 33.08
N ALA A 117 36.00 9.98 33.13
CA ALA A 117 35.32 10.42 34.34
C ALA A 117 34.90 9.25 35.25
N ARG A 118 35.15 7.99 34.85
CA ARG A 118 34.65 6.77 35.53
C ARG A 118 33.14 6.77 35.76
N CYS A 119 32.42 7.40 34.84
CA CYS A 119 30.98 7.48 34.85
C CYS A 119 30.40 6.31 34.03
N GLY A 120 29.61 5.46 34.66
CA GLY A 120 29.02 4.28 34.04
C GLY A 120 27.94 4.66 33.04
N ALA A 121 27.98 4.08 31.84
CA ALA A 121 27.00 4.37 30.80
C ALA A 121 26.56 3.12 30.06
N ILE A 122 25.31 3.11 29.57
CA ILE A 122 24.78 2.06 28.71
C ILE A 122 23.88 2.68 27.65
N ILE A 123 24.30 2.56 26.40
CA ILE A 123 23.68 3.20 25.25
C ILE A 123 23.30 2.12 24.24
N VAL A 124 22.02 2.04 23.91
CA VAL A 124 21.42 1.03 23.04
C VAL A 124 21.14 1.66 21.68
N PHE A 125 21.63 1.00 20.63
CA PHE A 125 21.37 1.36 19.24
C PHE A 125 20.39 0.37 18.63
N GLN A 126 19.23 0.88 18.24
CA GLN A 126 18.23 0.06 17.55
C GLN A 126 18.60 -0.14 16.09
N ARG A 127 18.42 -1.37 15.60
CA ARG A 127 18.58 -1.75 14.19
C ARG A 127 17.26 -2.23 13.59
N ALA A 128 17.18 -3.47 13.08
CA ALA A 128 15.99 -3.97 12.39
C ALA A 128 14.90 -4.40 13.38
N ASP A 129 15.29 -4.91 14.56
CA ASP A 129 14.34 -5.36 15.56
C ASP A 129 13.70 -4.18 16.31
N GLN A 130 12.44 -4.34 16.70
CA GLN A 130 11.76 -3.37 17.56
C GLN A 130 12.12 -3.68 19.01
N LEU A 131 12.65 -2.67 19.74
CA LEU A 131 13.11 -2.84 21.11
C LEU A 131 12.06 -2.49 22.17
N ASP A 132 10.88 -2.02 21.74
CA ASP A 132 9.81 -1.56 22.64
C ASP A 132 9.32 -2.67 23.59
N ASP A 133 9.38 -3.94 23.18
CA ASP A 133 9.00 -5.11 23.99
C ASP A 133 10.11 -5.59 24.94
N HIS A 134 11.34 -5.10 24.74
CA HIS A 134 12.52 -5.49 25.52
C HIS A 134 12.99 -4.42 26.50
N LEU A 135 12.54 -3.18 26.31
CA LEU A 135 12.87 -2.03 27.15
C LEU A 135 11.65 -1.68 28.01
N SER A 136 11.85 -1.53 29.31
CA SER A 136 10.78 -1.16 30.26
C SER A 136 11.14 0.06 31.09
N ASN A 137 10.13 0.78 31.60
CA ASN A 137 10.27 1.93 32.50
C ASN A 137 11.12 3.12 31.98
N GLY A 138 11.33 3.23 30.66
CA GLY A 138 12.07 4.35 30.08
C GLY A 138 11.31 5.68 30.15
N THR A 139 12.03 6.77 30.44
CA THR A 139 11.52 8.14 30.33
C THR A 139 11.69 8.63 28.89
N GLN A 140 10.62 9.12 28.26
CA GLN A 140 10.68 9.67 26.91
C GLN A 140 11.39 11.04 26.90
N LEU A 141 12.39 11.20 26.02
CA LEU A 141 13.14 12.45 25.87
C LEU A 141 12.94 13.09 24.49
N GLU A 142 12.99 12.27 23.43
CA GLU A 142 12.90 12.74 22.04
C GLU A 142 13.84 13.91 21.74
N ALA A 143 15.13 13.75 22.07
CA ALA A 143 16.15 14.81 21.97
C ALA A 143 17.26 14.44 20.97
N LEU A 144 17.90 15.43 20.35
CA LEU A 144 19.08 15.18 19.51
C LEU A 144 20.27 14.72 20.36
N VAL A 145 21.04 13.76 19.85
CA VAL A 145 22.24 13.27 20.54
C VAL A 145 23.29 14.39 20.60
N SER A 146 23.74 14.72 21.82
CA SER A 146 24.83 15.66 22.05
C SER A 146 25.69 15.21 23.24
N ALA A 147 26.98 15.53 23.22
CA ALA A 147 27.89 15.17 24.30
C ALA A 147 27.44 15.70 25.68
N PRO A 148 27.02 16.98 25.83
CA PRO A 148 26.54 17.49 27.11
C PRO A 148 25.30 16.75 27.62
N LEU A 149 24.39 16.35 26.73
CA LEU A 149 23.18 15.63 27.11
C LEU A 149 23.51 14.21 27.59
N LEU A 150 24.39 13.49 26.88
CA LEU A 150 24.84 12.17 27.33
C LEU A 150 25.55 12.24 28.68
N SER A 151 26.42 13.24 28.87
CA SER A 151 27.08 13.47 30.16
C SER A 151 26.09 13.78 31.28
N SER A 152 25.05 14.59 31.00
CA SER A 152 24.03 14.92 32.00
C SER A 152 23.12 13.73 32.34
N ILE A 153 22.82 12.86 31.38
CA ILE A 153 21.99 11.67 31.62
C ILE A 153 22.71 10.68 32.52
N PHE A 154 23.98 10.38 32.23
CA PHE A 154 24.74 9.37 32.98
C PHE A 154 25.36 9.91 34.27
N GLN A 155 25.25 11.20 34.54
CA GLN A 155 25.77 11.79 35.78
C GLN A 155 25.17 11.12 37.02
N ASP A 156 26.04 10.69 37.94
CA ASP A 156 25.66 10.01 39.17
C ASP A 156 24.67 10.83 40.00
N GLY A 157 23.63 10.17 40.51
CA GLY A 157 22.61 10.79 41.37
C GLY A 157 21.48 11.49 40.63
N THR A 158 21.47 11.49 39.29
CA THR A 158 20.32 11.98 38.52
C THR A 158 19.22 10.92 38.38
N PRO A 159 17.94 11.24 38.20
CA PRO A 159 16.92 10.21 37.96
C PRO A 159 17.12 9.39 36.68
N LEU A 160 17.93 9.87 35.73
CA LEU A 160 18.07 9.29 34.39
C LEU A 160 19.31 8.37 34.23
N HIS A 161 20.26 8.40 35.16
CA HIS A 161 21.51 7.61 35.05
C HIS A 161 21.32 6.11 35.27
N ASP A 162 20.23 5.71 35.93
CA ASP A 162 19.95 4.32 36.26
C ASP A 162 19.15 3.66 35.13
N GLY A 163 19.89 3.16 34.13
CA GLY A 163 19.33 2.43 33.00
C GLY A 163 19.95 2.83 31.66
N ALA A 164 19.44 2.22 30.59
CA ALA A 164 19.92 2.46 29.24
C ALA A 164 19.29 3.70 28.59
N VAL A 165 20.09 4.30 27.72
CA VAL A 165 19.64 5.30 26.74
C VAL A 165 19.38 4.60 25.41
N LEU A 166 18.17 4.74 24.88
CA LEU A 166 17.80 4.25 23.55
C LEU A 166 18.05 5.34 22.50
N ILE A 167 18.91 5.06 21.53
CA ILE A 167 19.18 5.93 20.38
C ILE A 167 18.60 5.31 19.12
N ARG A 168 17.85 6.12 18.36
CA ARG A 168 17.29 5.80 17.04
C ARG A 168 17.47 7.01 16.13
N ASP A 169 18.02 6.79 14.93
CA ASP A 169 18.20 7.83 13.90
C ASP A 169 18.78 9.14 14.49
N GLU A 170 19.86 9.02 15.26
CA GLU A 170 20.59 10.13 15.92
C GLU A 170 19.84 10.90 17.01
N ARG A 171 18.71 10.36 17.45
CA ARG A 171 17.89 10.92 18.53
C ARG A 171 17.85 9.97 19.71
N ILE A 172 17.94 10.55 20.90
CA ILE A 172 17.65 9.87 22.17
C ILE A 172 16.13 9.78 22.29
N VAL A 173 15.60 8.58 22.12
CA VAL A 173 14.16 8.28 22.21
C VAL A 173 13.76 8.22 23.68
N GLN A 174 14.49 7.42 24.47
CA GLN A 174 14.25 7.19 25.89
C GLN A 174 15.56 7.12 26.67
N ALA A 175 15.49 7.43 27.96
CA ALA A 175 16.55 7.22 28.95
C ALA A 175 16.01 6.44 30.15
N ALA A 176 16.90 5.95 31.03
CA ALA A 176 16.54 5.11 32.17
C ALA A 176 15.73 3.84 31.80
N CYS A 177 15.98 3.27 30.61
CA CYS A 177 15.34 2.03 30.19
C CYS A 177 15.94 0.84 30.95
N LEU A 178 15.11 -0.04 31.48
CA LEU A 178 15.54 -1.33 32.02
C LEU A 178 15.62 -2.37 30.90
N LEU A 179 16.78 -3.05 30.79
CA LEU A 179 17.03 -4.12 29.81
C LEU A 179 16.97 -5.51 30.49
N PRO A 180 16.67 -6.57 29.73
CA PRO A 180 16.85 -7.94 30.21
C PRO A 180 18.34 -8.23 30.50
N LEU A 181 18.60 -8.94 31.59
CA LEU A 181 19.94 -9.44 31.92
C LEU A 181 20.18 -10.78 31.21
N SER A 182 21.44 -11.05 30.84
CA SER A 182 21.87 -12.36 30.36
C SER A 182 21.90 -13.38 31.50
N ASP A 183 21.36 -14.57 31.22
CA ASP A 183 21.35 -15.74 32.12
C ASP A 183 22.59 -16.62 31.94
N ALA A 184 23.56 -16.20 31.12
CA ALA A 184 24.76 -16.97 30.85
C ALA A 184 25.58 -17.20 32.14
N GLN A 185 25.76 -18.48 32.51
CA GLN A 185 26.48 -18.87 33.72
C GLN A 185 27.99 -18.66 33.64
N HIS A 186 28.55 -18.52 32.43
CA HIS A 186 29.98 -18.43 32.16
C HIS A 186 30.47 -16.99 31.90
N LEU A 187 29.74 -15.97 32.36
CA LEU A 187 30.19 -14.59 32.19
C LEU A 187 31.38 -14.28 33.13
N PRO A 188 32.41 -13.56 32.65
CA PRO A 188 33.50 -13.08 33.49
C PRO A 188 33.01 -12.42 34.77
N GLN A 189 33.63 -12.73 35.90
CA GLN A 189 33.21 -12.21 37.22
C GLN A 189 33.27 -10.67 37.29
N GLN A 190 34.14 -10.05 36.50
CA GLN A 190 34.27 -8.59 36.37
C GLN A 190 33.10 -7.91 35.64
N TYR A 191 32.14 -8.65 35.10
CA TYR A 191 30.98 -8.09 34.41
C TYR A 191 29.86 -7.75 35.40
N GLY A 192 29.74 -6.46 35.70
CA GLY A 192 28.63 -5.89 36.46
C GLY A 192 27.29 -5.92 35.72
N THR A 193 26.26 -5.38 36.35
CA THR A 193 24.86 -5.39 35.88
C THR A 193 24.69 -4.77 34.49
N ARG A 194 25.35 -3.64 34.20
CA ARG A 194 25.30 -3.00 32.87
C ARG A 194 25.86 -3.88 31.75
N HIS A 195 26.94 -4.62 32.00
CA HIS A 195 27.50 -5.56 31.01
C HIS A 195 26.54 -6.72 30.76
N ARG A 196 25.93 -7.26 31.83
CA ARG A 196 24.93 -8.34 31.74
C ARG A 196 23.66 -7.88 31.02
N ALA A 197 23.22 -6.64 31.24
CA ALA A 197 22.10 -6.02 30.56
C ALA A 197 22.36 -5.85 29.06
N ALA A 198 23.56 -5.38 28.69
CA ALA A 198 23.96 -5.27 27.30
C ALA A 198 23.98 -6.63 26.59
N LEU A 199 24.58 -7.64 27.22
CA LEU A 199 24.58 -9.00 26.69
C LEU A 199 23.16 -9.56 26.57
N GLY A 200 22.34 -9.44 27.61
CA GLY A 200 20.97 -9.97 27.61
C GLY A 200 20.08 -9.36 26.54
N LEU A 201 20.27 -8.07 26.20
CA LEU A 201 19.57 -7.46 25.07
C LEU A 201 20.09 -7.96 23.72
N THR A 202 21.41 -8.02 23.54
CA THR A 202 22.01 -8.45 22.25
C THR A 202 21.94 -9.96 21.97
N GLU A 203 21.64 -10.78 22.98
CA GLU A 203 21.32 -12.20 22.81
C GLU A 203 19.92 -12.40 22.20
N ARG A 204 19.00 -11.46 22.47
CA ARG A 204 17.58 -11.56 22.08
C ARG A 204 17.24 -10.73 20.84
N THR A 205 18.09 -9.78 20.47
CA THR A 205 17.83 -8.79 19.42
C THR A 205 19.09 -8.51 18.60
N ASP A 206 18.90 -7.93 17.42
CA ASP A 206 20.02 -7.44 16.60
C ASP A 206 20.63 -6.11 17.08
N ALA A 207 20.17 -5.56 18.21
CA ALA A 207 20.64 -4.31 18.77
C ALA A 207 22.14 -4.35 19.09
N ILE A 208 22.78 -3.18 19.02
CA ILE A 208 24.15 -2.97 19.45
C ILE A 208 24.10 -2.17 20.74
N VAL A 209 24.86 -2.58 21.76
CA VAL A 209 24.86 -1.87 23.05
C VAL A 209 26.27 -1.45 23.42
N LEU A 210 26.48 -0.15 23.58
CA LEU A 210 27.72 0.43 24.07
C LEU A 210 27.66 0.56 25.59
N VAL A 211 28.67 0.03 26.28
CA VAL A 211 28.79 0.03 27.73
C VAL A 211 30.07 0.73 28.14
N VAL A 212 29.99 1.61 29.13
CA VAL A 212 31.14 2.20 29.81
C VAL A 212 31.15 1.69 31.25
N SER A 213 32.27 1.09 31.64
CA SER A 213 32.47 0.57 33.00
C SER A 213 32.77 1.70 33.98
N GLU A 214 31.96 1.84 35.02
CA GLU A 214 32.22 2.79 36.13
C GLU A 214 33.46 2.40 36.96
N GLU A 215 33.72 1.10 37.13
CA GLU A 215 34.85 0.61 37.93
C GLU A 215 36.18 0.73 37.18
N ARG A 216 36.20 0.36 35.89
CA ARG A 216 37.43 0.20 35.11
C ARG A 216 37.68 1.35 34.12
N GLY A 217 36.66 2.15 33.82
CA GLY A 217 36.75 3.16 32.75
C GLY A 217 36.98 2.52 31.37
N GLU A 218 36.54 1.28 31.17
CA GLU A 218 36.63 0.58 29.88
C GLU A 218 35.39 0.85 29.05
N VAL A 219 35.57 1.08 27.74
CA VAL A 219 34.49 1.22 26.77
C VAL A 219 34.36 -0.10 26.00
N SER A 220 33.18 -0.69 26.02
CA SER A 220 32.90 -1.99 25.39
C SER A 220 31.65 -1.94 24.53
N LEU A 221 31.63 -2.71 23.44
CA LEU A 221 30.47 -2.86 22.56
C LEU A 221 29.98 -4.30 22.62
N ALA A 222 28.71 -4.49 22.97
CA ALA A 222 28.02 -5.76 22.87
C ALA A 222 27.30 -5.88 21.51
N GLU A 223 27.51 -7.00 20.83
CA GLU A 223 26.85 -7.36 19.57
C GLU A 223 26.63 -8.89 19.58
N ARG A 224 25.39 -9.34 19.35
CA ARG A 224 25.04 -10.78 19.25
C ARG A 224 25.52 -11.64 20.44
N GLY A 225 25.44 -11.11 21.66
CA GLY A 225 25.87 -11.82 22.87
C GLY A 225 27.40 -11.88 23.07
N GLU A 226 28.19 -11.18 22.26
CA GLU A 226 29.63 -11.03 22.44
C GLU A 226 29.97 -9.59 22.84
N LEU A 227 30.92 -9.41 23.75
CA LEU A 227 31.37 -8.10 24.23
C LEU A 227 32.81 -7.84 23.80
N THR A 228 33.03 -6.72 23.12
CA THR A 228 34.32 -6.32 22.56
C THR A 228 34.80 -5.03 23.20
N VAL A 229 36.03 -5.01 23.73
CA VAL A 229 36.59 -3.84 24.43
C VAL A 229 37.37 -2.96 23.44
N PHE A 230 37.19 -1.64 23.53
CA PHE A 230 37.85 -0.65 22.69
C PHE A 230 38.82 0.20 23.51
N GLN A 231 40.07 0.31 23.04
CA GLN A 231 41.11 1.09 23.71
C GLN A 231 41.15 2.56 23.28
N THR A 232 40.66 2.88 22.08
CA THR A 232 40.72 4.23 21.50
C THR A 232 39.39 4.64 20.87
N ALA A 233 39.10 5.95 20.92
CA ALA A 233 37.89 6.52 20.33
C ALA A 233 37.86 6.31 18.81
N GLU A 234 39.02 6.36 18.15
CA GLU A 234 39.14 6.16 16.71
C GLU A 234 38.72 4.75 16.28
N HIS A 235 39.08 3.71 17.06
CA HIS A 235 38.68 2.33 16.76
C HIS A 235 37.18 2.14 16.93
N LEU A 236 36.61 2.73 17.98
CA LEU A 236 35.16 2.69 18.21
C LEU A 236 34.41 3.43 17.10
N LYS A 237 34.87 4.63 16.71
CA LYS A 237 34.30 5.42 15.60
C LYS A 237 34.20 4.60 14.32
N ARG A 238 35.31 4.00 13.88
CA ARG A 238 35.33 3.16 12.68
C ARG A 238 34.36 1.97 12.76
N LYS A 239 34.28 1.32 13.93
CA LYS A 239 33.35 0.20 14.14
C LYS A 239 31.89 0.68 14.09
N LEU A 240 31.55 1.80 14.74
CA LEU A 240 30.21 2.36 14.70
C LEU A 240 29.84 2.83 13.28
N GLU A 241 30.73 3.52 12.57
CA GLU A 241 30.54 3.92 11.17
C GLU A 241 30.27 2.70 10.27
N ALA A 242 31.02 1.61 10.43
CA ALA A 242 30.79 0.37 9.68
C ALA A 242 29.44 -0.30 10.01
N LEU A 243 28.95 -0.14 11.25
CA LEU A 243 27.68 -0.71 11.70
C LEU A 243 26.45 0.13 11.27
N PHE A 244 26.62 1.46 11.15
CA PHE A 244 25.55 2.39 10.77
C PHE A 244 25.54 2.77 9.29
N THR A 245 26.65 2.59 8.56
CA THR A 245 26.66 2.82 7.11
C THR A 245 25.91 1.68 6.43
N PRO A 246 24.80 1.96 5.72
CA PRO A 246 24.19 0.93 4.88
C PRO A 246 25.22 0.49 3.83
N GLU A 247 25.46 -0.81 3.67
CA GLU A 247 26.26 -1.36 2.57
C GLU A 247 25.60 -1.02 1.22
N ASP A 248 25.81 0.20 0.73
CA ASP A 248 25.24 0.75 -0.50
C ASP A 248 25.74 -0.01 -1.75
N GLN A 249 26.75 -0.88 -1.61
CA GLN A 249 27.24 -1.72 -2.69
C GLN A 249 26.50 -3.05 -2.88
N GLN A 250 25.69 -3.52 -1.92
CA GLN A 250 24.85 -4.72 -2.11
C GLN A 250 23.51 -4.43 -2.80
N GLN A 251 23.08 -3.16 -2.88
CA GLN A 251 21.75 -2.75 -3.36
C GLN A 251 21.49 -3.09 -4.85
N LYS A 252 22.54 -3.10 -5.70
CA LYS A 252 22.39 -3.45 -7.13
C LYS A 252 22.24 -4.96 -7.40
N ARG A 253 22.72 -5.83 -6.52
CA ARG A 253 22.55 -7.30 -6.63
C ARG A 253 21.27 -7.81 -5.94
N THR A 254 20.69 -7.04 -5.01
CA THR A 254 19.52 -7.46 -4.23
C THR A 254 18.18 -7.14 -4.89
N LEU A 255 18.07 -6.19 -5.83
CA LEU A 255 16.82 -5.96 -6.57
C LEU A 255 16.44 -7.15 -7.47
N ALA A 256 17.37 -7.65 -8.28
CA ALA A 256 17.15 -8.84 -9.08
C ALA A 256 16.83 -10.04 -8.17
N ARG A 257 17.60 -10.24 -7.11
CA ARG A 257 17.37 -11.36 -6.18
C ARG A 257 16.06 -11.22 -5.39
N ARG A 258 15.59 -10.02 -5.02
CA ARG A 258 14.26 -9.77 -4.42
C ARG A 258 13.11 -9.97 -5.40
N ILE A 259 13.32 -9.65 -6.68
CA ILE A 259 12.33 -9.94 -7.74
C ILE A 259 12.19 -11.46 -7.88
N PHE A 260 13.30 -12.21 -7.89
CA PHE A 260 13.33 -13.65 -8.11
C PHE A 260 13.29 -14.55 -6.84
N SER A 261 13.40 -14.03 -5.60
CA SER A 261 13.42 -14.86 -4.38
C SER A 261 12.04 -15.39 -3.96
N ASP A 262 10.98 -14.65 -4.29
CA ASP A 262 9.59 -14.96 -3.93
C ASP A 262 8.72 -15.13 -5.18
N LEU A 263 9.22 -15.88 -6.18
CA LEU A 263 8.50 -16.10 -7.44
C LEU A 263 7.16 -16.81 -7.23
N LEU A 264 7.08 -17.77 -6.30
CA LEU A 264 5.90 -18.60 -6.10
C LEU A 264 4.66 -17.81 -5.63
N PRO A 265 4.74 -16.95 -4.59
CA PRO A 265 3.59 -16.11 -4.23
C PRO A 265 3.31 -15.00 -5.26
N LYS A 266 4.34 -14.44 -5.91
CA LYS A 266 4.16 -13.39 -6.94
C LYS A 266 3.47 -13.92 -8.18
N SER A 267 3.89 -15.09 -8.66
CA SER A 267 3.29 -15.73 -9.82
C SER A 267 1.86 -16.20 -9.52
N ALA A 268 1.58 -16.68 -8.31
CA ALA A 268 0.22 -17.06 -7.90
C ALA A 268 -0.72 -15.85 -7.86
N ILE A 269 -0.29 -14.70 -7.33
CA ILE A 269 -1.08 -13.47 -7.32
C ILE A 269 -1.28 -12.93 -8.74
N LEU A 270 -0.23 -12.90 -9.55
CA LEU A 270 -0.31 -12.45 -10.94
C LEU A 270 -1.26 -13.35 -11.75
N LEU A 271 -1.18 -14.67 -11.57
CA LEU A 271 -2.08 -15.62 -12.22
C LEU A 271 -3.52 -15.45 -11.73
N GLY A 272 -3.73 -15.29 -10.42
CA GLY A 272 -5.07 -15.04 -9.86
C GLY A 272 -5.71 -13.76 -10.39
N VAL A 273 -4.96 -12.66 -10.41
CA VAL A 273 -5.40 -11.37 -10.99
C VAL A 273 -5.70 -11.53 -12.49
N THR A 274 -4.83 -12.21 -13.22
CA THR A 274 -5.02 -12.45 -14.66
C THR A 274 -6.26 -13.30 -14.93
N VAL A 275 -6.50 -14.35 -14.14
CA VAL A 275 -7.69 -15.22 -14.27
C VAL A 275 -8.96 -14.45 -13.92
N ILE A 276 -8.96 -13.66 -12.85
CA ILE A 276 -10.09 -12.81 -12.46
C ILE A 276 -10.39 -11.77 -13.53
N TRP A 277 -9.35 -11.09 -14.04
CA TRP A 277 -9.48 -10.12 -15.11
C TRP A 277 -10.02 -10.77 -16.39
N LEU A 278 -9.52 -11.95 -16.76
CA LEU A 278 -10.01 -12.72 -17.92
C LEU A 278 -11.46 -13.16 -17.74
N LEU A 279 -11.86 -13.59 -16.54
CA LEU A 279 -13.24 -13.94 -16.20
C LEU A 279 -14.20 -12.74 -16.27
N LEU A 280 -13.76 -11.57 -15.81
CA LEU A 280 -14.55 -10.33 -15.84
C LEU A 280 -14.61 -9.73 -17.25
N SER A 281 -13.49 -9.70 -17.95
CA SER A 281 -13.36 -9.22 -19.33
C SER A 281 -14.18 -10.07 -20.30
N ALA A 282 -14.17 -11.40 -20.11
CA ALA A 282 -15.01 -12.31 -20.89
C ALA A 282 -16.53 -12.11 -20.69
N ARG A 283 -16.97 -11.36 -19.67
CA ARG A 283 -18.38 -11.11 -19.36
C ARG A 283 -18.88 -9.75 -19.87
N GLN A 284 -18.01 -8.86 -20.33
CA GLN A 284 -18.40 -7.54 -20.82
C GLN A 284 -18.58 -7.57 -22.35
N GLY A 285 -19.83 -7.54 -22.81
CA GLY A 285 -20.12 -7.35 -24.24
C GLY A 285 -19.69 -5.96 -24.70
N GLU A 286 -18.83 -5.89 -25.73
CA GLU A 286 -18.34 -4.64 -26.30
C GLU A 286 -19.52 -3.74 -26.75
N VAL A 287 -19.50 -2.48 -26.31
CA VAL A 287 -20.42 -1.44 -26.77
C VAL A 287 -19.71 -0.64 -27.85
N ALA A 288 -20.08 -0.85 -29.12
CA ALA A 288 -19.54 -0.10 -30.24
C ALA A 288 -20.31 1.21 -30.40
N ILE A 289 -19.61 2.33 -30.56
CA ILE A 289 -20.18 3.64 -30.86
C ILE A 289 -20.07 3.85 -32.37
N VAL A 290 -21.18 3.84 -33.09
CA VAL A 290 -21.21 3.99 -34.54
C VAL A 290 -21.96 5.28 -34.89
N PRO A 291 -21.36 6.21 -35.67
CA PRO A 291 -22.08 7.33 -36.24
C PRO A 291 -23.00 6.82 -37.35
N VAL A 292 -24.29 7.14 -37.25
CA VAL A 292 -25.33 6.70 -38.20
C VAL A 292 -25.88 7.93 -38.92
N PRO A 293 -25.86 7.97 -40.27
CA PRO A 293 -26.45 9.06 -41.04
C PRO A 293 -27.98 9.03 -40.96
N LEU A 294 -28.61 10.21 -40.95
CA LEU A 294 -30.07 10.36 -40.87
C LEU A 294 -30.70 10.35 -42.28
N THR A 295 -31.72 9.50 -42.49
CA THR A 295 -32.55 9.48 -43.72
C THR A 295 -33.95 9.99 -43.40
N PHE A 296 -34.45 10.93 -44.21
CA PHE A 296 -35.75 11.58 -44.00
C PHE A 296 -36.73 11.16 -45.10
N HIS A 297 -37.94 10.74 -44.72
CA HIS A 297 -39.02 10.38 -45.65
C HIS A 297 -40.32 11.14 -45.33
N GLY A 298 -41.18 11.34 -46.33
CA GLY A 298 -42.52 11.92 -46.11
C GLY A 298 -42.60 13.45 -46.04
N LEU A 299 -41.83 14.19 -46.84
CA LEU A 299 -42.01 15.64 -46.98
C LEU A 299 -43.30 15.97 -47.76
N PRO A 300 -44.20 16.83 -47.21
CA PRO A 300 -45.36 17.33 -47.95
C PRO A 300 -44.94 18.12 -49.21
N GLU A 301 -45.71 17.99 -50.30
CA GLU A 301 -45.37 18.61 -51.59
C GLU A 301 -45.15 20.13 -51.47
N GLY A 302 -43.96 20.59 -51.89
CA GLY A 302 -43.58 22.01 -51.95
C GLY A 302 -42.60 22.48 -50.87
N MET A 303 -42.35 21.76 -49.78
CA MET A 303 -41.46 22.24 -48.71
C MET A 303 -39.98 21.93 -48.96
N THR A 304 -39.08 22.84 -48.54
CA THR A 304 -37.62 22.62 -48.61
C THR A 304 -36.98 22.64 -47.22
N LEU A 305 -36.11 21.66 -46.96
CA LEU A 305 -35.29 21.60 -45.75
C LEU A 305 -34.15 22.62 -45.87
N THR A 306 -34.12 23.63 -45.00
CA THR A 306 -33.10 24.70 -45.08
C THR A 306 -31.92 24.46 -44.12
N ARG A 307 -32.15 23.89 -42.93
CA ARG A 307 -31.09 23.48 -41.98
C ARG A 307 -31.52 22.26 -41.17
N VAL A 308 -30.62 21.29 -41.06
CA VAL A 308 -30.73 20.12 -40.17
C VAL A 308 -29.54 20.19 -39.22
N SER A 309 -29.79 20.09 -37.91
CA SER A 309 -28.72 20.06 -36.90
C SER A 309 -29.09 19.09 -35.79
N PRO A 310 -28.29 18.04 -35.53
CA PRO A 310 -27.10 17.55 -36.25
C PRO A 310 -27.42 16.68 -37.48
N GLU A 311 -26.47 16.53 -38.40
CA GLU A 311 -26.57 15.69 -39.62
C GLU A 311 -26.35 14.19 -39.37
N GLU A 312 -25.76 13.84 -38.22
CA GLU A 312 -25.45 12.47 -37.82
C GLU A 312 -25.88 12.23 -36.36
N VAL A 313 -26.26 10.99 -36.04
CA VAL A 313 -26.58 10.58 -34.67
C VAL A 313 -25.66 9.43 -34.26
N THR A 314 -25.08 9.52 -33.07
CA THR A 314 -24.23 8.46 -32.54
C THR A 314 -25.09 7.40 -31.85
N VAL A 315 -24.98 6.15 -32.32
CA VAL A 315 -25.73 5.02 -31.78
C VAL A 315 -24.76 4.08 -31.06
N ARG A 316 -25.06 3.76 -29.80
CA ARG A 316 -24.33 2.76 -29.00
C ARG A 316 -24.97 1.40 -29.21
N LEU A 317 -24.25 0.48 -29.86
CA LEU A 317 -24.71 -0.87 -30.18
C LEU A 317 -23.98 -1.89 -29.32
N ARG A 318 -24.72 -2.87 -28.76
CA ARG A 318 -24.16 -4.03 -28.07
C ARG A 318 -24.40 -5.29 -28.91
N SER A 319 -23.32 -5.98 -29.26
CA SER A 319 -23.36 -7.28 -29.95
C SER A 319 -23.55 -8.42 -28.96
N ASN A 320 -24.39 -9.40 -29.30
CA ASN A 320 -24.58 -10.60 -28.49
C ASN A 320 -23.56 -11.73 -28.81
N SER A 321 -22.74 -11.54 -29.84
CA SER A 321 -21.66 -12.46 -30.21
C SER A 321 -20.33 -11.72 -30.28
N GLY A 322 -19.26 -12.31 -29.72
CA GLY A 322 -17.92 -11.71 -29.60
C GLY A 322 -17.17 -11.47 -30.92
N LEU A 323 -17.87 -11.45 -32.04
CA LEU A 323 -17.36 -11.11 -33.37
C LEU A 323 -18.05 -9.81 -33.80
N THR A 324 -17.42 -8.68 -33.52
CA THR A 324 -17.85 -7.37 -33.99
C THR A 324 -17.38 -7.18 -35.44
N PRO A 325 -18.27 -7.19 -36.46
CA PRO A 325 -17.88 -6.76 -37.79
C PRO A 325 -17.51 -5.27 -37.77
N SER A 326 -16.51 -4.90 -38.58
CA SER A 326 -15.98 -3.54 -38.63
C SER A 326 -17.07 -2.54 -39.08
N PRO A 327 -17.18 -1.36 -38.46
CA PRO A 327 -18.27 -0.38 -38.71
C PRO A 327 -18.34 0.15 -40.14
N ARG A 328 -17.34 -0.10 -40.99
CA ARG A 328 -17.33 0.26 -42.42
C ARG A 328 -18.29 -0.56 -43.29
N LEU A 329 -18.88 -1.63 -42.76
CA LEU A 329 -19.72 -2.59 -43.49
C LEU A 329 -21.17 -2.67 -42.99
N LEU A 330 -21.59 -1.77 -42.08
CA LEU A 330 -22.96 -1.73 -41.57
C LEU A 330 -23.73 -0.57 -42.19
N ASP A 331 -24.62 -0.89 -43.14
CA ASP A 331 -25.70 0.00 -43.61
C ASP A 331 -26.73 0.17 -42.47
N LEU A 332 -26.38 0.97 -41.48
CA LEU A 332 -27.30 1.45 -40.45
C LEU A 332 -27.95 2.73 -40.99
N THR A 333 -29.27 2.73 -41.11
CA THR A 333 -30.05 3.93 -41.42
C THR A 333 -31.02 4.21 -40.27
N ALA A 334 -31.12 5.48 -39.89
CA ALA A 334 -32.13 5.96 -38.95
C ALA A 334 -33.20 6.69 -39.75
N ASP A 335 -34.36 6.03 -39.92
CA ASP A 335 -35.49 6.56 -40.69
C ASP A 335 -36.33 7.49 -39.81
N LEU A 336 -36.44 8.77 -40.19
CA LEU A 336 -37.35 9.73 -39.55
C LEU A 336 -38.49 10.12 -40.51
N ASP A 337 -39.73 9.98 -40.02
CA ASP A 337 -40.94 10.38 -40.73
C ASP A 337 -41.24 11.87 -40.50
N LEU A 338 -41.39 12.63 -41.59
CA LEU A 338 -41.62 14.07 -41.60
C LEU A 338 -43.10 14.46 -41.83
N GLY A 339 -44.03 13.50 -41.89
CA GLY A 339 -45.44 13.75 -42.26
C GLY A 339 -46.25 14.67 -41.33
N SER A 340 -45.72 15.03 -40.14
CA SER A 340 -46.39 15.87 -39.13
C SER A 340 -45.76 17.25 -38.93
N VAL A 341 -44.82 17.64 -39.80
CA VAL A 341 -44.00 18.84 -39.63
C VAL A 341 -44.67 20.08 -40.23
N GLN A 342 -44.79 21.16 -39.44
CA GLN A 342 -45.35 22.45 -39.86
C GLN A 342 -44.24 23.45 -40.23
N GLU A 343 -44.57 24.53 -40.93
CA GLU A 343 -43.59 25.56 -41.32
C GLU A 343 -42.93 26.22 -40.09
N GLY A 344 -41.59 26.30 -40.06
CA GLY A 344 -40.83 26.86 -38.94
C GLY A 344 -39.89 25.87 -38.22
N HIS A 345 -39.62 26.13 -36.93
CA HIS A 345 -38.73 25.31 -36.09
C HIS A 345 -39.48 24.11 -35.51
N ASN A 346 -39.07 22.88 -35.85
CA ASN A 346 -39.63 21.67 -35.28
C ASN A 346 -38.56 20.85 -34.55
N THR A 347 -38.91 20.32 -33.39
CA THR A 347 -38.07 19.42 -32.60
C THR A 347 -38.62 18.00 -32.70
N LEU A 348 -37.89 17.11 -33.35
CA LEU A 348 -38.23 15.69 -33.45
C LEU A 348 -37.47 14.90 -32.37
N ARG A 349 -38.17 14.02 -31.65
CA ARG A 349 -37.57 13.16 -30.63
C ARG A 349 -37.17 11.83 -31.25
N VAL A 350 -35.88 11.52 -31.23
CA VAL A 350 -35.34 10.27 -31.80
C VAL A 350 -35.42 9.19 -30.72
N SER A 351 -36.32 8.22 -30.93
CA SER A 351 -36.48 7.05 -30.04
C SER A 351 -35.85 5.80 -30.66
N LEU A 352 -35.46 4.84 -29.79
CA LEU A 352 -34.80 3.57 -30.11
C LEU A 352 -35.52 2.72 -31.18
N SER A 353 -36.82 2.94 -31.40
CA SER A 353 -37.66 2.25 -32.38
C SER A 353 -37.45 2.69 -33.84
N HIS A 354 -36.75 3.80 -34.07
CA HIS A 354 -36.55 4.37 -35.43
C HIS A 354 -35.20 3.96 -36.06
N VAL A 355 -34.36 3.22 -35.34
CA VAL A 355 -33.06 2.75 -35.83
C VAL A 355 -33.20 1.31 -36.29
N ARG A 356 -33.00 1.05 -37.58
CA ARG A 356 -33.06 -0.30 -38.13
C ARG A 356 -31.71 -0.99 -37.91
N VAL A 357 -31.68 -2.01 -37.05
CA VAL A 357 -30.44 -2.72 -36.69
C VAL A 357 -30.46 -4.14 -37.25
N PRO A 358 -29.33 -4.66 -37.81
CA PRO A 358 -29.24 -6.04 -38.26
C PRO A 358 -29.42 -7.07 -37.12
N SER A 359 -29.78 -8.30 -37.50
CA SER A 359 -30.05 -9.40 -36.57
C SER A 359 -28.84 -9.70 -35.65
N GLY A 360 -29.07 -9.71 -34.33
CA GLY A 360 -28.03 -10.06 -33.33
C GLY A 360 -27.40 -8.88 -32.58
N MET A 361 -27.83 -7.64 -32.85
CA MET A 361 -27.38 -6.43 -32.16
C MET A 361 -28.54 -5.74 -31.44
N THR A 362 -28.24 -5.09 -30.32
CA THR A 362 -29.22 -4.31 -29.52
C THR A 362 -28.74 -2.88 -29.34
N VAL A 363 -29.64 -1.91 -29.48
CA VAL A 363 -29.32 -0.50 -29.22
C VAL A 363 -29.36 -0.24 -27.72
N VAL A 364 -28.24 0.22 -27.17
CA VAL A 364 -28.09 0.53 -25.74
C VAL A 364 -28.34 2.01 -25.46
N GLY A 365 -28.10 2.89 -26.44
CA GLY A 365 -28.35 4.32 -26.30
C GLY A 365 -28.14 5.11 -27.59
N ILE A 366 -28.77 6.29 -27.67
CA ILE A 366 -28.72 7.20 -28.82
C ILE A 366 -28.42 8.61 -28.29
N GLU A 367 -27.39 9.25 -28.84
CA GLU A 367 -27.01 10.64 -28.53
C GLU A 367 -26.86 11.45 -29.84
N PRO A 368 -27.56 12.60 -30.01
CA PRO A 368 -28.57 13.22 -29.12
C PRO A 368 -30.01 12.70 -29.34
N THR A 369 -30.85 12.79 -28.31
CA THR A 369 -32.27 12.31 -28.34
C THR A 369 -33.25 13.28 -29.02
N SER A 370 -32.79 14.47 -29.43
CA SER A 370 -33.61 15.51 -30.08
C SER A 370 -32.89 16.12 -31.28
N VAL A 371 -33.55 16.13 -32.44
CA VAL A 371 -33.05 16.77 -33.66
C VAL A 371 -33.90 18.00 -33.95
N LYS A 372 -33.27 19.14 -34.22
CA LYS A 372 -33.94 20.38 -34.61
C LYS A 372 -33.92 20.49 -36.13
N ILE A 373 -35.09 20.62 -36.73
CA ILE A 373 -35.25 20.82 -38.18
C ILE A 373 -35.95 22.16 -38.45
N VAL A 374 -35.54 22.83 -39.53
CA VAL A 374 -36.16 24.07 -40.00
C VAL A 374 -36.70 23.85 -41.42
N VAL A 375 -38.02 23.96 -41.55
CA VAL A 375 -38.74 23.74 -42.82
C VAL A 375 -39.35 25.05 -43.30
N LYS A 376 -39.19 25.36 -44.58
CA LYS A 376 -39.69 26.60 -45.21
C LYS A 376 -40.55 26.26 -46.43
N ALA A 377 -41.66 26.97 -46.59
CA ALA A 377 -42.53 26.85 -47.78
C ALA A 377 -41.81 27.33 -49.06
N PRO A 378 -42.22 26.85 -50.25
CA PRO A 378 -41.56 27.22 -51.49
C PRO A 378 -41.80 28.69 -51.79
N GLN A 379 -40.74 29.44 -52.10
CA GLN A 379 -40.90 30.79 -52.64
C GLN A 379 -41.48 30.66 -54.06
N LYS A 380 -42.70 31.18 -54.29
CA LYS A 380 -43.25 31.31 -55.65
C LYS A 380 -42.29 32.17 -56.49
N PRO A 381 -41.87 31.71 -57.68
CA PRO A 381 -41.11 32.56 -58.59
C PRO A 381 -41.96 33.77 -58.97
N LYS A 382 -41.35 34.95 -58.94
CA LYS A 382 -41.98 36.22 -59.31
C LYS A 382 -42.13 36.36 -60.81
#